data_AF-A0A2Z2MM39-F1
#
_entry.id   AF-A0A2Z2MM39-F1
#
_cell.length_a   1.000
_cell.length_b   1.000
_cell.length_c   1.000
_cell.angle_alpha   90.00
_cell.angle_beta   90.00
_cell.angle_gamma   90.00
#
_symmetry.space_group_name_H-M   'P 1'
#
loop_
_entity.id
_entity.type
_entity.pdbx_description
1 polymer ?
#
loop_
_entity_poly.entity_id
_entity_poly.type
_entity_poly.pdbx_seq_one_letter_code
_entity_poly.pdbx_strand_id
1 'polypeptide(L)'
;MRLVLRPLFEAELPADFGEVIKNKLTGREVRTGEEIEVELLGKPLRFKVLLAEPSPLKVGRNTKVEFSTGVAEVLDFEFDEPVREVVPFDGGFVVVLSRKVLILNHIGQKIYSDEFEELNEVRVSKETVVIIHDGNKIRLVKP
;
A
#
# COMPACT_ATOMS: atom_id res chain seq x y z
N MET A 1 -8.81 23.85 5.82
CA MET A 1 -7.68 23.48 6.69
C MET A 1 -7.80 22.00 7.00
N ARG A 2 -6.73 21.24 6.80
CA ARG A 2 -6.77 19.78 6.84
C ARG A 2 -5.67 19.24 7.76
N LEU A 3 -6.01 18.28 8.60
CA LEU A 3 -5.09 17.58 9.49
C LEU A 3 -5.26 16.08 9.31
N VAL A 4 -4.20 15.39 8.89
CA VAL A 4 -4.18 13.93 8.75
C VAL A 4 -3.24 13.35 9.80
N LEU A 5 -3.75 12.43 10.61
CA LEU A 5 -3.04 11.81 11.72
C LEU A 5 -2.88 10.30 11.49
N ARG A 6 -1.74 9.74 11.87
CA ARG A 6 -1.53 8.30 11.99
C ARG A 6 -1.50 7.92 13.47
N PRO A 7 -2.44 7.09 13.95
CA PRO A 7 -2.36 6.51 15.29
C PRO A 7 -1.05 5.75 15.49
N LEU A 8 -0.39 5.92 16.64
CA LEU A 8 0.79 5.13 17.03
C LEU A 8 0.41 4.00 18.01
N PHE A 9 -0.79 3.45 17.83
CA PHE A 9 -1.38 2.36 18.61
C PHE A 9 -2.29 1.53 17.71
N GLU A 10 -2.52 0.28 18.09
CA GLU A 10 -3.36 -0.66 17.37
C GLU A 10 -4.74 -0.73 18.04
N ALA A 11 -5.71 0.01 17.51
CA ALA A 11 -7.11 -0.06 17.91
C ALA A 11 -8.01 0.47 16.79
N GLU A 12 -9.22 -0.08 16.69
CA GLU A 12 -10.25 0.48 15.83
C GLU A 12 -10.71 1.85 16.36
N LEU A 13 -10.74 2.84 15.46
CA LEU A 13 -11.23 4.17 15.78
C LEU A 13 -12.69 4.32 15.34
N PRO A 14 -13.61 4.76 16.23
CA PRO A 14 -14.97 5.09 15.86
C PRO A 14 -15.04 6.14 14.74
N ALA A 15 -16.10 6.11 13.93
CA ALA A 15 -16.26 7.02 12.79
C ALA A 15 -16.31 8.51 13.18
N ASP A 16 -16.76 8.83 14.39
CA ASP A 16 -16.86 10.19 14.95
C ASP A 16 -15.59 10.63 15.72
N PHE A 17 -14.58 9.77 15.82
CA PHE A 17 -13.37 10.02 16.60
C PHE A 17 -12.58 11.25 16.10
N GLY A 18 -12.75 11.63 14.83
CA GLY A 18 -12.12 12.83 14.25
C GLY A 18 -12.59 14.11 14.94
N GLU A 19 -13.87 14.18 15.29
CA GLU A 19 -14.44 15.32 16.02
C GLU A 19 -13.92 15.38 17.45
N VAL A 20 -13.77 14.22 18.11
CA VAL A 20 -13.20 14.11 19.45
C VAL A 20 -11.78 14.66 19.49
N ILE A 21 -10.93 14.22 18.54
CA ILE A 21 -9.54 14.68 18.45
C ILE A 21 -9.47 16.16 18.06
N LYS A 22 -10.32 16.63 17.13
CA LYS A 22 -10.42 18.06 16.79
C LYS A 22 -10.71 18.91 18.02
N ASN A 23 -11.66 18.50 18.86
CA ASN A 23 -12.01 19.21 20.08
C ASN A 23 -10.85 19.26 21.08
N LYS A 24 -10.09 18.17 21.21
CA LYS A 24 -8.90 18.11 22.08
C LYS A 24 -7.73 18.96 21.58
N LEU A 25 -7.58 19.10 20.27
CA LEU A 25 -6.48 19.86 19.65
C LEU A 25 -6.82 21.32 19.36
N THR A 26 -8.08 21.74 19.52
CA THR A 26 -8.51 23.10 19.19
C THR A 26 -7.66 24.15 19.92
N GLY A 27 -7.12 25.10 19.15
CA GLY A 27 -6.23 26.15 19.65
C GLY A 27 -4.74 25.80 19.62
N ARG A 28 -4.39 24.51 19.47
CA ARG A 28 -3.00 24.04 19.33
C ARG A 28 -2.48 24.28 17.91
N GLU A 29 -1.20 24.61 17.80
CA GLU A 29 -0.47 24.66 16.53
C GLU A 29 0.22 23.30 16.31
N VAL A 30 0.11 22.74 15.11
CA VAL A 30 0.70 21.45 14.73
C VAL A 30 1.44 21.55 13.40
N ARG A 31 2.50 20.77 13.22
CA ARG A 31 3.31 20.75 12.00
C ARG A 31 3.35 19.34 11.39
N THR A 32 3.42 19.28 10.05
CA THR A 32 3.67 18.02 9.36
C THR A 32 4.98 17.39 9.86
N GLY A 33 4.94 16.09 10.18
CA GLY A 33 6.07 15.33 10.71
C GLY A 33 6.19 15.31 12.24
N GLU A 34 5.44 16.15 12.95
CA GLU A 34 5.42 16.19 14.41
C GLU A 34 4.72 14.96 15.00
N GLU A 35 5.12 14.52 16.18
CA GLU A 35 4.34 13.61 17.02
C GLU A 35 3.60 14.39 18.09
N ILE A 36 2.30 14.13 18.20
CA ILE A 36 1.42 14.78 19.18
C ILE A 36 0.84 13.74 20.13
N GLU A 37 0.74 14.13 21.39
CA GLU A 37 0.03 13.38 22.41
C GLU A 37 -1.31 14.06 22.73
N VAL A 38 -2.36 13.24 22.88
CA VAL A 38 -3.70 13.64 23.26
C VAL A 38 -4.21 12.74 24.38
N GLU A 39 -4.63 13.33 25.48
CA GLU A 39 -5.21 12.60 26.60
C GLU A 39 -6.70 12.31 26.39
N LEU A 40 -7.06 11.03 26.40
CA LEU A 40 -8.43 10.53 26.27
C LEU A 40 -8.71 9.47 27.34
N LEU A 41 -9.77 9.69 28.12
CA LEU A 41 -10.19 8.79 29.20
C LEU A 41 -9.05 8.45 30.18
N GLY A 42 -8.18 9.43 30.47
CA GLY A 42 -7.03 9.26 31.36
C GLY A 42 -5.86 8.47 30.76
N LYS A 43 -5.88 8.18 29.45
CA LYS A 43 -4.78 7.55 28.73
C LYS A 43 -4.16 8.48 27.68
N PRO A 44 -2.83 8.61 27.63
CA PRO A 44 -2.16 9.34 26.56
C PRO A 44 -2.18 8.52 25.27
N LEU A 45 -2.78 9.09 24.22
CA LEU A 45 -2.76 8.53 22.88
C LEU A 45 -1.80 9.35 22.01
N ARG A 46 -0.88 8.66 21.34
CA ARG A 46 0.12 9.28 20.47
C ARG A 46 -0.26 9.14 19.00
N PHE A 47 -0.07 10.22 18.25
CA PHE A 47 -0.32 10.29 16.82
C PHE A 47 0.84 10.96 16.11
N LYS A 48 1.19 10.47 14.92
CA LYS A 48 2.09 11.18 14.00
C LYS A 48 1.28 12.07 13.06
N VAL A 49 1.65 13.33 12.93
CA VAL A 49 1.04 14.26 11.99
C VAL A 49 1.58 13.98 10.58
N LEU A 50 0.77 13.32 9.76
CA LEU A 50 1.15 13.02 8.37
C LEU A 50 1.01 14.25 7.46
N LEU A 51 0.00 15.08 7.72
CA LEU A 51 -0.25 16.29 6.95
C LEU A 51 -0.93 17.34 7.82
N ALA A 52 -0.37 18.55 7.85
CA ALA A 52 -1.01 19.77 8.33
C ALA A 52 -1.08 20.78 7.18
N GLU A 53 -2.28 21.20 6.76
CA GLU A 53 -2.47 22.10 5.64
C GLU A 53 -3.32 23.33 6.03
N PRO A 54 -2.73 24.55 6.03
CA PRO A 54 -1.31 24.86 5.80
C PRO A 54 -0.40 24.35 6.95
N SER A 55 0.91 24.25 6.74
CA SER A 55 1.88 23.92 7.81
C SER A 55 2.75 25.14 8.13
N PRO A 56 2.79 25.64 9.39
CA PRO A 56 2.06 25.15 10.57
C PRO A 56 0.54 25.39 10.48
N LEU A 57 -0.24 24.47 11.07
CA LEU A 57 -1.69 24.57 11.16
C LEU A 57 -2.10 24.90 12.59
N LYS A 58 -2.86 25.98 12.79
CA LYS A 58 -3.60 26.18 14.04
C LYS A 58 -4.96 25.49 13.95
N VAL A 59 -5.21 24.50 14.80
CA VAL A 59 -6.44 23.71 14.78
C VAL A 59 -7.62 24.58 15.25
N GLY A 60 -8.68 24.64 14.45
CA GLY A 60 -9.90 25.38 14.76
C GLY A 60 -11.16 24.65 14.30
N ARG A 61 -12.32 25.32 14.41
CA ARG A 61 -13.63 24.72 14.10
C ARG A 61 -13.75 24.21 12.66
N ASN A 62 -13.08 24.89 11.72
CA ASN A 62 -13.10 24.57 10.29
C ASN A 62 -11.98 23.59 9.88
N THR A 63 -11.20 23.08 10.83
CA THR A 63 -10.17 22.07 10.56
C THR A 63 -10.84 20.71 10.39
N LYS A 64 -10.66 20.08 9.23
CA LYS A 64 -11.05 18.68 9.01
C LYS A 64 -9.94 17.77 9.54
N VAL A 65 -10.27 16.89 10.50
CA VAL A 65 -9.35 15.89 11.05
C VAL A 65 -9.68 14.53 10.45
N GLU A 66 -8.67 13.87 9.89
CA GLU A 66 -8.79 12.55 9.28
C GLU A 66 -7.71 11.63 9.85
N PHE A 67 -8.00 10.33 9.95
CA PHE A 67 -7.01 9.33 10.32
C PHE A 67 -6.59 8.54 9.10
N SER A 68 -5.29 8.39 8.94
CA SER A 68 -4.74 7.35 8.07
C SER A 68 -4.57 6.10 8.92
N THR A 69 -5.30 5.04 8.58
CA THR A 69 -5.09 3.69 9.12
C THR A 69 -3.82 3.05 8.59
N GLY A 70 -3.15 3.69 7.62
CA GLY A 70 -1.70 3.62 7.46
C GLY A 70 -1.10 2.22 7.44
N VAL A 71 -1.63 1.32 6.62
CA VAL A 71 -0.83 0.20 6.12
C VAL A 71 -0.99 0.20 4.61
N ALA A 72 -0.09 0.87 3.90
CA ALA A 72 0.30 0.29 2.63
C ALA A 72 0.94 -1.04 3.02
N GLU A 73 0.28 -2.15 2.71
CA GLU A 73 0.88 -3.46 2.85
C GLU A 73 1.99 -3.52 1.80
N VAL A 74 3.24 -3.37 2.27
CA VAL A 74 4.43 -3.44 1.42
C VAL A 74 4.96 -4.87 1.53
N LEU A 75 4.94 -5.57 0.40
CA LEU A 75 5.48 -6.91 0.26
C LEU A 75 6.72 -6.83 -0.63
N ASP A 76 7.88 -7.09 -0.05
CA ASP A 76 9.13 -7.22 -0.79
C ASP A 76 9.34 -8.68 -1.19
N PHE A 77 9.62 -8.91 -2.48
CA PHE A 77 9.97 -10.22 -3.01
C PHE A 77 11.42 -10.21 -3.46
N GLU A 78 12.24 -11.03 -2.81
CA GLU A 78 13.64 -11.24 -3.19
C GLU A 78 13.76 -12.39 -4.20
N PHE A 79 14.54 -12.17 -5.25
CA PHE A 79 14.85 -13.17 -6.28
C PHE A 79 16.37 -13.30 -6.40
N ASP A 80 16.84 -14.54 -6.59
CA ASP A 80 18.27 -14.84 -6.79
C ASP A 80 18.82 -14.32 -8.12
N GLU A 81 17.94 -13.85 -9.01
CA GLU A 81 18.25 -13.29 -10.32
C GLU A 81 17.49 -11.97 -10.57
N PRO A 82 17.99 -11.09 -11.45
CA PRO A 82 17.32 -9.83 -11.75
C PRO A 82 15.92 -10.03 -12.35
N VAL A 83 14.98 -9.19 -11.92
CA VAL A 83 13.65 -9.09 -12.55
C VAL A 83 13.80 -8.40 -13.91
N ARG A 84 13.42 -9.08 -14.99
CA ARG A 84 13.46 -8.54 -16.35
C ARG A 84 12.26 -7.63 -16.63
N GLU A 85 11.08 -8.06 -16.22
CA GLU A 85 9.83 -7.36 -16.48
C GLU A 85 8.76 -7.72 -15.45
N VAL A 86 7.85 -6.78 -15.18
CA VAL A 86 6.62 -7.03 -14.43
C VAL A 86 5.44 -6.56 -15.27
N VAL A 87 4.53 -7.48 -15.60
CA VAL A 87 3.38 -7.21 -16.48
C VAL A 87 2.08 -7.29 -15.67
N PRO A 88 1.36 -6.18 -15.48
CA PRO A 88 0.07 -6.19 -14.78
C PRO A 88 -1.05 -6.74 -15.68
N PHE A 89 -2.02 -7.42 -15.08
CA PHE A 89 -3.26 -7.90 -15.72
C PHE A 89 -4.42 -7.93 -14.71
N ASP A 90 -5.65 -8.26 -15.12
CA ASP A 90 -6.83 -8.17 -14.25
C ASP A 90 -6.75 -9.12 -13.04
N GLY A 91 -6.02 -10.25 -13.18
CA GLY A 91 -5.82 -11.23 -12.12
C GLY A 91 -4.64 -10.94 -11.17
N GLY A 92 -3.79 -9.95 -11.47
CA GLY A 92 -2.61 -9.61 -10.66
C GLY A 92 -1.40 -9.20 -11.49
N PHE A 93 -0.26 -9.83 -11.22
CA PHE A 93 1.03 -9.48 -11.81
C PHE A 93 1.77 -10.70 -12.33
N VAL A 94 2.39 -10.58 -13.51
CA VAL A 94 3.34 -11.56 -14.03
C VAL A 94 4.75 -11.02 -13.83
N VAL A 95 5.58 -11.75 -13.08
CA VAL A 95 7.00 -11.44 -12.88
C VAL A 95 7.82 -12.32 -13.82
N VAL A 96 8.60 -11.68 -14.68
CA VAL A 96 9.46 -12.34 -15.67
C VAL A 96 10.90 -12.23 -15.23
N LEU A 97 11.55 -13.36 -15.01
CA LEU A 97 12.98 -13.50 -14.75
C LEU A 97 13.70 -14.01 -16.02
N SER A 98 14.96 -14.40 -15.94
CA SER A 98 15.75 -14.79 -17.13
C SER A 98 15.14 -15.97 -17.86
N ARG A 99 14.75 -17.00 -17.12
CA ARG A 99 14.16 -18.25 -17.63
C ARG A 99 12.89 -18.67 -16.91
N LYS A 100 12.43 -17.88 -15.95
CA LYS A 100 11.32 -18.23 -15.07
C LYS A 100 10.21 -17.20 -15.17
N VAL A 101 8.98 -17.69 -15.12
CA VAL A 101 7.77 -16.87 -15.06
C VAL A 101 7.05 -17.19 -13.76
N LEU A 102 6.70 -16.15 -13.00
CA LEU A 102 5.83 -16.26 -11.84
C LEU A 102 4.58 -15.44 -12.07
N ILE A 103 3.43 -15.94 -11.60
CA ILE A 103 2.20 -15.16 -11.55
C ILE A 103 1.83 -14.99 -10.07
N LEU A 104 1.59 -13.74 -9.68
CA LEU A 104 1.11 -13.34 -8.37
C LEU A 104 -0.31 -12.77 -8.51
N ASN A 105 -1.19 -13.05 -7.55
CA ASN A 105 -2.46 -12.33 -7.46
C ASN A 105 -2.25 -10.93 -6.83
N HIS A 106 -3.33 -10.15 -6.68
CA HIS A 106 -3.29 -8.79 -6.14
C HIS A 106 -2.77 -8.67 -4.69
N ILE A 107 -2.76 -9.76 -3.93
CA ILE A 107 -2.22 -9.80 -2.55
C ILE A 107 -0.80 -10.37 -2.50
N GLY A 108 -0.14 -10.55 -3.64
CA GLY A 108 1.24 -11.07 -3.71
C GLY A 108 1.35 -12.60 -3.54
N GLN A 109 0.25 -13.34 -3.50
CA GLN A 109 0.29 -14.80 -3.42
C GLN A 109 0.64 -15.40 -4.79
N LYS A 110 1.62 -16.30 -4.81
CA LYS A 110 2.04 -17.04 -6.00
C LYS A 110 0.97 -18.05 -6.43
N ILE A 111 0.43 -17.86 -7.64
CA ILE A 111 -0.59 -18.75 -8.23
C ILE A 111 -0.02 -19.65 -9.32
N TYR A 112 1.09 -19.25 -9.94
CA TYR A 112 1.84 -20.07 -10.91
C TYR A 112 3.33 -19.76 -10.86
N SER A 113 4.15 -20.76 -11.14
CA SER A 113 5.60 -20.60 -11.29
C SER A 113 6.15 -21.75 -12.12
N ASP A 114 6.91 -21.41 -13.15
CA ASP A 114 7.59 -22.41 -13.96
C ASP A 114 8.84 -21.86 -14.61
N GLU A 115 9.77 -22.75 -14.93
CA GLU A 115 11.04 -22.44 -15.58
C GLU A 115 11.07 -23.07 -16.97
N PHE A 116 11.67 -22.36 -17.92
CA PHE A 116 11.73 -22.73 -19.33
C PHE A 116 13.20 -22.80 -19.76
N GLU A 117 13.55 -23.76 -20.61
CA GLU A 117 14.90 -23.83 -21.17
C GLU A 117 15.22 -22.56 -21.97
N GLU A 118 14.27 -22.14 -22.80
CA GLU A 118 14.32 -20.88 -23.53
C GLU A 118 13.01 -20.10 -23.37
N LEU A 119 13.05 -19.03 -22.57
CA LEU A 119 11.93 -18.10 -22.41
C LEU A 119 12.06 -16.96 -23.44
N ASN A 120 11.19 -16.97 -24.45
CA ASN A 120 11.22 -15.98 -25.52
C ASN A 120 10.45 -14.72 -25.15
N GLU A 121 9.18 -14.87 -24.73
CA GLU A 121 8.29 -13.73 -24.51
C GLU A 121 7.14 -14.07 -23.58
N VAL A 122 6.62 -13.06 -22.86
CA VAL A 122 5.40 -13.14 -22.08
C VAL A 122 4.43 -12.05 -22.53
N ARG A 123 3.17 -12.41 -22.75
CA ARG A 123 2.07 -11.50 -23.06
C ARG A 123 0.90 -11.75 -22.13
N VAL A 124 0.10 -10.73 -21.90
CA VAL A 124 -1.12 -10.81 -21.11
C VAL A 124 -2.30 -10.26 -21.88
N SER A 125 -3.47 -10.84 -21.65
CA SER A 125 -4.75 -10.36 -22.16
C SER A 125 -5.79 -10.52 -21.06
N LYS A 126 -6.23 -9.43 -20.44
CA LYS A 126 -7.22 -9.36 -19.33
C LYS A 126 -7.03 -10.43 -18.24
N GLU A 127 -7.46 -11.67 -18.50
CA GLU A 127 -7.46 -12.82 -17.59
C GLU A 127 -6.52 -13.97 -18.00
N THR A 128 -5.83 -13.88 -19.14
CA THR A 128 -4.96 -14.96 -19.66
C THR A 128 -3.53 -14.48 -19.84
N VAL A 129 -2.58 -15.30 -19.39
CA VAL A 129 -1.14 -15.12 -19.60
C VAL A 129 -0.69 -16.08 -20.70
N VAL A 130 0.01 -15.56 -21.69
CA VAL A 130 0.60 -16.30 -22.81
C VAL A 130 2.11 -16.29 -22.67
N ILE A 131 2.71 -17.48 -22.56
CA ILE A 131 4.16 -17.64 -22.47
C ILE A 131 4.64 -18.29 -23.77
N ILE A 132 5.54 -17.61 -24.48
CA ILE A 132 6.19 -18.12 -25.69
C ILE A 132 7.56 -18.66 -25.28
N HIS A 133 7.80 -19.93 -25.55
CA HIS A 133 9.01 -20.63 -25.11
C HIS A 133 9.49 -21.66 -26.12
N ASP A 134 10.75 -22.06 -25.99
CA ASP A 134 11.43 -23.05 -26.84
C ASP A 134 11.31 -22.73 -28.35
N GLY A 135 11.27 -21.45 -28.70
CA GLY A 135 11.20 -20.92 -30.07
C GLY A 135 9.88 -21.13 -30.83
N ASN A 136 9.08 -22.16 -30.49
CA ASN A 136 7.87 -22.50 -31.22
C ASN A 136 6.71 -23.03 -30.37
N LYS A 137 6.81 -22.98 -29.04
CA LYS A 137 5.74 -23.41 -28.13
C LYS A 137 5.08 -22.22 -27.47
N ILE A 138 3.79 -22.37 -27.20
CA ILE A 138 3.03 -21.43 -26.39
C ILE A 138 2.39 -22.17 -25.22
N ARG A 139 2.33 -21.51 -24.08
CA ARG A 139 1.55 -21.94 -22.92
C ARG A 139 0.56 -20.86 -22.54
N LEU A 140 -0.69 -21.27 -22.37
CA LEU A 140 -1.76 -20.42 -21.85
C LEU A 140 -1.96 -20.74 -20.38
N VAL A 141 -1.84 -19.74 -19.53
CA VAL A 141 -2.16 -19.84 -18.10
C VAL A 141 -3.40 -18.99 -17.86
N LYS A 142 -4.44 -19.62 -17.30
CA LYS A 142 -5.69 -18.99 -16.86
C LYS A 142 -5.74 -19.08 -15.34
N PRO A 143 -5.08 -18.15 -14.64
CA PRO A 143 -5.00 -18.14 -13.18
C PRO A 143 -6.36 -17.92 -12.51
#